data_AF-A0A3L6Q4G2-F1
#
_entry.id   AF-A0A3L6Q4G2-F1
#
_cell.length_a   1.000
_cell.length_b   1.000
_cell.length_c   1.000
_cell.angle_alpha   90.00
_cell.angle_beta   90.00
_cell.angle_gamma   90.00
#
_symmetry.space_group_name_H-M   'P 1'
#
loop_
_entity.id
_entity.type
_entity.pdbx_description
1 polymer ?
#
loop_
_entity_poly.entity_id
_entity_poly.type
_entity_poly.pdbx_seq_one_letter_code
_entity_poly.pdbx_strand_id
1 'polypeptide(L)'
;MEAYCAARAELDPVLELSAPCASAAYWLAGWRPTTLVHLLYTESGRRLEAQLPDLLLGVRPGNLGDLAPAQLARVDALHQRAVAEEDALSREMARAQEGHGGVVTAGMALDAGALVARVGAVLRGADALRLRTMRQAVEILQPAQVAELLAHRRRGPGDRLPPVRAQRIST
;
A
#
# COMPACT_ATOMS: atom_id res chain seq x y z
N MET A 1 27.60 -5.72 12.87
CA MET A 1 26.13 -5.62 12.93
C MET A 1 25.65 -5.44 14.37
N GLU A 2 26.13 -6.25 15.32
CA GLU A 2 25.82 -6.06 16.76
C GLU A 2 26.38 -4.74 17.34
N ALA A 3 27.59 -4.32 16.96
CA ALA A 3 28.13 -3.01 17.37
C ALA A 3 27.36 -1.80 16.80
N TYR A 4 26.65 -1.98 15.67
CA TYR A 4 25.76 -0.97 15.09
C TYR A 4 24.42 -0.91 15.83
N CYS A 5 23.90 -2.06 16.28
CA CYS A 5 22.70 -2.14 17.10
C CYS A 5 22.93 -1.67 18.55
N ALA A 6 24.13 -1.89 19.11
CA ALA A 6 24.48 -1.39 20.44
C ALA A 6 24.63 0.14 20.45
N ALA A 7 25.21 0.73 19.40
CA ALA A 7 25.27 2.18 19.23
C ALA A 7 23.89 2.85 19.02
N ARG A 8 22.90 2.10 18.48
CA ARG A 8 21.50 2.57 18.36
C ARG A 8 20.78 2.72 19.69
N ALA A 9 21.13 1.91 20.70
CA ALA A 9 20.44 1.96 21.99
C ALA A 9 20.76 3.23 22.81
N GLU A 10 21.85 3.94 22.47
CA GLU A 10 22.28 5.17 23.13
C GLU A 10 21.84 6.45 22.40
N LEU A 11 21.28 6.34 21.19
CA LEU A 11 20.81 7.48 20.41
C LEU A 11 19.42 7.90 20.87
N ASP A 12 19.26 9.19 21.17
CA ASP A 12 17.97 9.80 21.48
C ASP A 12 16.96 9.42 20.37
N PRO A 13 15.77 8.89 20.71
CA PRO A 13 14.72 8.56 19.74
C PRO A 13 14.38 9.73 18.80
N VAL A 14 14.62 10.97 19.23
CA VAL A 14 14.51 12.19 18.43
C VAL A 14 15.57 12.23 17.32
N LEU A 15 16.82 11.86 17.63
CA LEU A 15 17.91 11.77 16.66
C LEU A 15 17.66 10.63 15.67
N GLU A 16 17.17 9.47 16.14
CA GLU A 16 16.82 8.34 15.27
C GLU A 16 15.72 8.69 14.27
N LEU A 17 14.68 9.43 14.68
CA LEU A 17 13.60 9.88 13.80
C LEU A 17 14.04 10.95 12.79
N SER A 18 15.04 11.75 13.14
CA SER A 18 15.55 12.83 12.27
C SER A 18 16.47 12.33 11.15
N ALA A 19 16.95 11.08 11.23
CA ALA A 19 17.88 10.52 10.27
C ALA A 19 17.22 10.29 8.89
N PRO A 20 17.93 10.49 7.76
CA PRO A 20 17.40 10.21 6.43
C PRO A 20 16.87 8.78 6.26
N CYS A 21 17.44 7.80 6.96
CA CYS A 21 16.96 6.41 6.98
C CYS A 21 15.61 6.23 7.69
N ALA A 22 15.21 7.16 8.57
CA ALA A 22 13.88 7.17 9.18
C ALA A 22 12.78 7.39 8.13
N SER A 23 13.10 8.09 7.03
CA SER A 23 12.16 8.27 5.91
C SER A 23 11.81 6.94 5.22
N ALA A 24 12.79 6.05 5.09
CA ALA A 24 12.55 4.68 4.65
C ALA A 24 11.84 3.88 5.75
N ALA A 25 12.24 4.07 7.01
CA ALA A 25 11.69 3.34 8.15
C ALA A 25 10.19 3.59 8.37
N TYR A 26 9.65 4.79 8.15
CA TYR A 26 8.21 5.04 8.38
C TYR A 26 7.31 4.40 7.31
N TRP A 27 7.82 4.19 6.10
CA TRP A 27 7.14 3.37 5.10
C TRP A 27 7.31 1.88 5.40
N LEU A 28 8.49 1.47 5.89
CA LEU A 28 8.79 0.09 6.29
C LEU A 28 8.06 -0.37 7.56
N ALA A 29 7.69 0.55 8.46
CA ALA A 29 6.84 0.28 9.61
C ALA A 29 5.38 -0.02 9.22
N GLY A 30 5.02 0.17 7.94
CA GLY A 30 3.72 -0.17 7.38
C GLY A 30 3.83 -0.54 5.90
N TRP A 31 3.00 0.07 5.06
CA TRP A 31 3.05 -0.06 3.61
C TRP A 31 2.84 1.30 2.94
N ARG A 32 3.31 1.44 1.70
CA ARG A 32 2.99 2.60 0.86
C ARG A 32 1.61 2.43 0.24
N PRO A 33 0.66 3.36 0.41
CA PRO A 33 -0.64 3.38 -0.29
C PRO A 33 -0.62 2.91 -1.75
N THR A 34 0.38 3.31 -2.52
CA THR A 34 0.64 2.88 -3.92
C THR A 34 0.83 1.37 -4.08
N THR A 35 1.35 0.68 -3.06
CA THR A 35 1.51 -0.78 -3.07
C THR A 35 0.17 -1.51 -3.16
N LEU A 36 -0.88 -1.02 -2.50
CA LEU A 36 -2.23 -1.63 -2.63
C LEU A 36 -2.77 -1.49 -4.04
N VAL A 37 -2.53 -0.34 -4.67
CA VAL A 37 -2.93 -0.10 -6.06
C VAL A 37 -2.18 -1.02 -7.02
N HIS A 38 -0.88 -1.21 -6.80
CA HIS A 38 -0.09 -2.15 -7.61
C HIS A 38 -0.58 -3.59 -7.43
N LEU A 39 -0.86 -4.02 -6.20
CA LEU A 39 -1.43 -5.34 -5.92
C LEU A 39 -2.77 -5.52 -6.64
N LEU A 40 -3.61 -4.49 -6.63
CA LEU A 40 -4.89 -4.52 -7.35
C LEU A 40 -4.69 -4.73 -8.85
N TYR A 41 -3.79 -3.96 -9.48
CA TYR A 41 -3.50 -4.12 -10.91
C TYR A 41 -2.91 -5.49 -11.23
N THR A 42 -1.95 -5.97 -10.44
CA THR A 42 -1.31 -7.27 -10.65
C THR A 42 -2.32 -8.41 -10.53
N GLU A 43 -3.16 -8.42 -9.50
CA GLU A 43 -4.12 -9.51 -9.30
C GLU A 43 -5.28 -9.45 -10.31
N SER A 44 -5.73 -8.24 -10.66
CA SER A 44 -6.75 -8.05 -11.71
C SER A 44 -6.23 -8.50 -13.06
N GLY A 45 -5.00 -8.11 -13.43
CA GLY A 45 -4.35 -8.52 -14.67
C GLY A 45 -4.14 -10.03 -14.75
N ARG A 46 -3.63 -10.66 -13.68
CA ARG A 46 -3.45 -12.11 -13.61
C ARG A 46 -4.76 -12.89 -13.80
N ARG A 47 -5.87 -12.39 -13.27
CA ARG A 47 -7.21 -13.02 -13.42
C ARG A 47 -7.82 -12.76 -14.79
N LEU A 48 -7.65 -11.54 -15.30
CA LEU A 48 -8.01 -11.16 -16.66
C LEU A 48 -7.34 -12.11 -17.66
N GLU A 49 -6.03 -12.32 -17.54
CA GLU A 49 -5.27 -13.23 -18.40
C GLU A 49 -5.78 -14.68 -18.33
N ALA A 50 -6.08 -15.18 -17.13
CA ALA A 50 -6.58 -16.54 -16.93
C ALA A 50 -7.97 -16.77 -17.55
N GLN A 51 -8.76 -15.71 -17.75
CA GLN A 51 -10.14 -15.76 -18.22
C GLN A 51 -10.33 -15.07 -19.58
N LEU A 52 -9.23 -14.66 -20.21
CA LEU A 52 -9.24 -13.96 -21.49
C LEU A 52 -10.02 -14.72 -22.58
N PRO A 53 -9.92 -16.06 -22.71
CA PRO A 53 -10.71 -16.80 -23.69
C PRO A 53 -12.22 -16.67 -23.45
N ASP A 54 -12.66 -16.74 -22.19
CA ASP A 54 -14.07 -16.66 -21.82
C ASP A 54 -14.62 -15.24 -22.02
N LEU A 55 -13.81 -14.22 -21.70
CA LEU A 55 -14.15 -12.81 -21.92
C LEU A 55 -14.29 -12.48 -23.41
N LEU A 56 -13.44 -13.04 -24.28
CA LEU A 56 -13.54 -12.87 -25.74
C LEU A 56 -14.80 -13.53 -26.31
N LEU A 57 -15.34 -14.56 -25.64
CA LEU A 57 -16.63 -15.16 -25.93
C LEU A 57 -17.82 -14.40 -25.30
N GLY A 58 -17.55 -13.27 -24.63
CA GLY A 58 -18.55 -12.42 -24.00
C GLY A 58 -19.00 -12.87 -22.61
N VAL A 59 -18.38 -13.89 -22.03
CA VAL A 59 -18.70 -14.35 -20.67
C VAL A 59 -18.09 -13.39 -19.66
N ARG A 60 -18.94 -12.77 -18.82
CA ARG A 60 -18.54 -11.78 -17.80
C ARG A 60 -18.71 -12.38 -16.40
N PRO A 61 -17.64 -12.94 -15.79
CA PRO A 61 -17.72 -13.65 -14.53
C PRO A 61 -17.86 -12.72 -13.31
N GLY A 62 -17.77 -11.39 -13.47
CA GLY A 62 -17.97 -10.42 -12.38
C GLY A 62 -16.94 -10.48 -11.26
N ASN A 63 -15.80 -11.12 -11.51
CA ASN A 63 -14.70 -11.28 -10.55
C ASN A 63 -13.65 -10.18 -10.73
N LEU A 64 -12.53 -10.27 -10.02
CA LEU A 64 -11.49 -9.23 -10.05
C LEU A 64 -10.74 -9.14 -11.40
N GLY A 65 -10.84 -10.14 -12.27
CA GLY A 65 -10.39 -10.08 -13.67
C GLY A 65 -11.36 -9.37 -14.61
N ASP A 66 -12.55 -9.03 -14.12
CA ASP A 66 -13.65 -8.44 -14.88
C ASP A 66 -13.98 -7.01 -14.40
N LEU A 67 -12.94 -6.17 -14.28
CA LEU A 67 -13.11 -4.77 -13.89
C LEU A 67 -13.75 -3.96 -15.02
N ALA A 68 -14.83 -3.25 -14.71
CA ALA A 68 -15.43 -2.32 -15.65
C ALA A 68 -14.48 -1.13 -15.95
N PRO A 69 -14.52 -0.54 -17.15
CA PRO A 69 -13.71 0.65 -17.48
C PRO A 69 -13.88 1.80 -16.48
N ALA A 70 -15.11 1.99 -15.97
CA ALA A 70 -15.40 2.98 -14.93
C ALA A 70 -14.73 2.65 -13.58
N GLN A 71 -14.58 1.37 -13.23
CA GLN A 71 -13.84 0.97 -12.03
C GLN A 71 -12.35 1.24 -12.21
N LEU A 72 -11.78 0.88 -13.37
CA LEU A 72 -10.37 1.14 -13.69
C LEU A 72 -10.05 2.64 -13.66
N ALA A 73 -10.92 3.50 -14.20
CA ALA A 73 -10.75 4.95 -14.12
C ALA A 73 -10.75 5.47 -12.68
N ARG A 74 -11.59 4.89 -11.80
CA ARG A 74 -11.59 5.22 -10.37
C ARG A 74 -10.34 4.72 -9.65
N VAL A 75 -9.80 3.56 -10.03
CA VAL A 75 -8.51 3.04 -9.52
C VAL A 75 -7.36 3.96 -9.94
N ASP A 76 -7.33 4.41 -11.19
CA ASP A 76 -6.30 5.32 -11.68
C ASP A 76 -6.36 6.67 -10.95
N ALA A 77 -7.56 7.23 -10.74
CA ALA A 77 -7.72 8.43 -9.93
C ALA A 77 -7.28 8.23 -8.48
N LEU A 78 -7.51 7.04 -7.89
CA LEU A 78 -7.01 6.68 -6.58
C LEU A 78 -5.48 6.61 -6.55
N HIS A 79 -4.87 6.03 -7.60
CA HIS A 79 -3.41 5.96 -7.76
C HIS A 79 -2.77 7.35 -7.76
N GLN A 80 -3.26 8.23 -8.61
CA GLN A 80 -2.73 9.59 -8.76
C GLN A 80 -2.81 10.38 -7.45
N ARG A 81 -3.93 10.26 -6.73
CA ARG A 81 -4.11 10.88 -5.40
C ARG A 81 -3.14 10.31 -4.37
N ALA A 82 -3.02 8.98 -4.31
CA ALA A 82 -2.10 8.31 -3.40
C ALA A 82 -0.65 8.77 -3.64
N VAL A 83 -0.20 8.83 -4.90
CA VAL A 83 1.14 9.34 -5.26
C VAL A 83 1.32 10.79 -4.78
N ALA A 84 0.36 11.67 -5.08
CA ALA A 84 0.46 13.08 -4.70
C ALA A 84 0.53 13.29 -3.18
N GLU A 85 -0.27 12.54 -2.42
CA GLU A 85 -0.29 12.61 -0.95
C GLU A 85 0.96 11.95 -0.33
N GLU A 86 1.44 10.82 -0.87
CA GLU A 86 2.72 10.20 -0.48
C GLU A 86 3.90 11.15 -0.68
N ASP A 87 3.93 11.87 -1.81
CA ASP A 87 4.96 12.86 -2.10
C ASP A 87 4.85 14.08 -1.19
N ALA A 88 3.64 14.51 -0.82
CA ALA A 88 3.43 15.59 0.14
C ALA A 88 3.97 15.21 1.52
N LEU A 89 3.63 14.02 2.02
CA LEU A 89 4.12 13.50 3.31
C LEU A 89 5.64 13.28 3.29
N SER A 90 6.18 12.78 2.19
CA SER A 90 7.63 12.60 2.03
C SER A 90 8.38 13.93 2.07
N ARG A 91 7.83 14.98 1.43
CA ARG A 91 8.38 16.34 1.51
C ARG A 91 8.24 16.94 2.91
N GLU A 92 7.14 16.69 3.61
CA GLU A 92 6.97 17.17 4.98
C GLU A 92 7.97 16.50 5.94
N MET A 93 8.19 15.19 5.81
CA MET A 93 9.22 14.46 6.54
C MET A 93 10.61 15.03 6.23
N ALA A 94 10.95 15.22 4.97
CA ALA A 94 12.24 15.80 4.57
C ALA A 94 12.45 17.19 5.20
N ARG A 95 11.44 18.07 5.16
CA ARG A 95 11.53 19.39 5.83
C ARG A 95 11.64 19.28 7.34
N ALA A 96 11.01 18.30 7.96
CA ALA A 96 11.16 18.05 9.39
C ALA A 96 12.61 17.66 9.72
N GLN A 97 13.25 16.86 8.85
CA GLN A 97 14.64 16.42 9.00
C GLN A 97 15.68 17.51 8.64
N GLU A 98 15.44 18.29 7.58
CA GLU A 98 16.29 19.43 7.17
C GLU A 98 16.28 20.55 8.21
N GLY A 99 15.14 20.80 8.86
CA GLY A 99 15.04 21.71 10.01
C GLY A 99 15.92 21.30 11.19
N HIS A 100 16.37 20.04 11.23
CA HIS A 100 17.36 19.52 12.19
C HIS A 100 18.78 19.57 11.62
N GLY A 101 18.95 19.37 10.32
CA GLY A 101 20.23 19.48 9.64
C GLY A 101 20.79 20.91 9.54
N GLY A 102 19.95 21.95 9.65
CA GLY A 102 20.34 23.35 9.51
C GLY A 102 21.01 24.01 10.73
N VAL A 103 20.98 23.39 11.91
CA VAL A 103 21.53 23.96 13.15
C VAL A 103 22.36 22.92 13.90
N VAL A 104 23.42 22.42 13.25
CA VAL A 104 24.67 22.13 13.97
C VAL A 104 25.49 23.43 14.02
N THR A 105 24.83 24.53 14.37
CA THR A 105 25.45 25.83 14.64
C THR A 105 25.08 26.21 16.06
N ALA A 106 26.03 25.95 16.96
CA ALA A 106 26.23 26.62 18.24
C ALA A 106 24.96 27.08 19.01
N GLY A 107 24.48 26.24 19.93
CA GLY A 107 23.98 26.74 21.22
C GLY A 107 22.50 27.08 21.36
N MET A 108 21.63 26.86 20.37
CA MET A 108 20.19 26.87 20.61
C MET A 108 19.71 25.47 20.96
N ALA A 109 19.16 25.32 22.17
CA ALA A 109 18.58 24.07 22.66
C ALA A 109 17.58 23.52 21.64
N LEU A 110 17.82 22.28 21.22
CA LEU A 110 16.96 21.50 20.34
C LEU A 110 15.53 21.51 20.89
N ASP A 111 14.56 22.03 20.13
CA ASP A 111 13.15 21.78 20.45
C ASP A 111 12.77 20.38 19.96
N ALA A 112 13.27 19.38 20.68
CA ALA A 112 12.93 17.98 20.48
C ALA A 112 11.40 17.76 20.53
N GLY A 113 10.68 18.56 21.32
CA GLY A 113 9.22 18.53 21.40
C GLY A 113 8.56 18.91 20.07
N ALA A 114 9.00 19.99 19.44
CA ALA A 114 8.50 20.40 18.12
C ALA A 114 8.82 19.37 17.02
N LEU A 115 10.00 18.74 17.06
CA LEU A 115 10.32 17.66 16.12
C LEU A 115 9.40 16.46 16.29
N VAL A 116 9.27 15.96 17.52
CA VAL A 116 8.42 14.81 17.84
C VAL A 116 6.97 15.10 17.44
N ALA A 117 6.48 16.32 17.70
CA ALA A 117 5.16 16.74 17.29
C ALA A 117 4.98 16.71 15.76
N ARG A 118 5.98 17.21 15.02
CA ARG A 118 5.95 17.30 13.56
C ARG A 118 6.09 15.95 12.87
N VAL A 119 7.03 15.10 13.29
CA VAL A 119 7.13 13.72 12.80
C VAL A 119 5.88 12.93 13.19
N GLY A 120 5.36 13.11 14.40
CA GLY A 120 4.10 12.51 14.83
C GLY A 120 2.91 12.92 13.94
N ALA A 121 2.88 14.17 13.44
CA ALA A 121 1.87 14.62 12.49
C ALA A 121 1.99 13.91 11.13
N VAL A 122 3.21 13.77 10.61
CA VAL A 122 3.47 13.03 9.36
C VAL A 122 3.05 11.57 9.48
N LEU A 123 3.39 10.91 10.60
CA LEU A 123 3.01 9.51 10.84
C LEU A 123 1.49 9.33 10.89
N ARG A 124 0.76 10.20 11.61
CA ARG A 124 -0.71 10.19 11.62
C ARG A 124 -1.29 10.46 10.23
N GLY A 125 -0.67 11.35 9.46
CA GLY A 125 -1.04 11.61 8.07
C GLY A 125 -0.89 10.37 7.20
N ALA A 126 0.23 9.66 7.33
CA ALA A 126 0.47 8.40 6.62
C ALA A 126 -0.53 7.30 6.99
N ASP A 127 -0.87 7.16 8.28
CA ASP A 127 -1.89 6.19 8.72
C ASP A 127 -3.28 6.53 8.19
N ALA A 128 -3.65 7.81 8.23
CA ALA A 128 -4.91 8.27 7.67
C ALA A 128 -4.98 8.03 6.15
N LEU A 129 -3.87 8.24 5.44
CA LEU A 129 -3.78 7.96 4.01
C LEU A 129 -3.95 6.46 3.73
N ARG A 130 -3.24 5.58 4.44
CA ARG A 130 -3.38 4.11 4.30
C ARG A 130 -4.84 3.65 4.47
N LEU A 131 -5.49 4.12 5.54
CA LEU A 131 -6.89 3.77 5.81
C LEU A 131 -7.84 4.29 4.73
N ARG A 132 -7.65 5.54 4.27
CA ARG A 132 -8.46 6.11 3.19
C ARG A 132 -8.27 5.37 1.88
N THR A 133 -7.04 5.07 1.48
CA THR A 133 -6.75 4.33 0.25
C THR A 133 -7.36 2.95 0.29
N MET A 134 -7.25 2.24 1.42
CA MET A 134 -7.88 0.93 1.59
C MET A 134 -9.40 1.01 1.49
N ARG A 135 -10.03 1.99 2.16
CA ARG A 135 -11.48 2.20 2.10
C ARG A 135 -11.96 2.50 0.69
N GLN A 136 -11.28 3.41 0.00
CA GLN A 136 -11.63 3.80 -1.37
C GLN A 136 -11.43 2.65 -2.35
N ALA A 137 -10.38 1.83 -2.20
CA ALA A 137 -10.19 0.62 -3.00
C ALA A 137 -11.38 -0.34 -2.83
N VAL A 138 -11.83 -0.56 -1.59
CA VAL A 138 -13.01 -1.40 -1.30
C VAL A 138 -14.30 -0.80 -1.89
N GLU A 139 -14.48 0.52 -1.86
CA GLU A 139 -15.64 1.23 -2.44
C GLU A 139 -15.66 1.24 -3.99
N ILE A 140 -14.52 0.99 -4.64
CA ILE A 140 -14.42 0.88 -6.10
C ILE A 140 -14.84 -0.51 -6.57
N LEU A 141 -14.55 -1.53 -5.76
CA LEU A 141 -14.76 -2.93 -6.08
C LEU A 141 -16.16 -3.40 -5.63
N GLN A 142 -16.70 -4.38 -6.35
CA GLN A 142 -17.88 -5.10 -5.88
C GLN A 142 -17.52 -6.02 -4.71
N PRO A 143 -18.47 -6.34 -3.81
CA PRO A 143 -18.19 -7.18 -2.63
C PRO A 143 -17.50 -8.52 -2.94
N ALA A 144 -17.86 -9.16 -4.06
CA ALA A 144 -17.20 -10.38 -4.51
C ALA A 144 -15.73 -10.16 -4.91
N GLN A 145 -15.43 -9.06 -5.61
CA GLN A 145 -14.08 -8.67 -6.01
C GLN A 145 -13.20 -8.31 -4.80
N VAL A 146 -13.79 -7.69 -3.77
CA VAL A 146 -13.12 -7.39 -2.49
C VAL A 146 -12.75 -8.68 -1.78
N ALA A 147 -13.66 -9.64 -1.70
CA ALA A 147 -13.38 -10.94 -1.10
C ALA A 147 -12.23 -11.65 -1.81
N GLU A 148 -12.14 -11.56 -3.14
CA GLU A 148 -11.03 -12.13 -3.90
C GLU A 148 -9.69 -11.44 -3.66
N LEU A 149 -9.70 -10.10 -3.54
CA LEU A 149 -8.52 -9.32 -3.20
C LEU A 149 -8.01 -9.67 -1.80
N LEU A 150 -8.92 -9.78 -0.82
CA LEU A 150 -8.60 -10.07 0.59
C LEU A 150 -8.28 -11.55 0.85
N ALA A 151 -8.91 -12.46 0.12
CA ALA A 151 -8.68 -13.89 0.23
C ALA A 151 -7.42 -14.36 -0.51
N HIS A 152 -6.59 -13.45 -1.02
CA HIS A 152 -5.25 -13.78 -1.52
C HIS A 152 -4.30 -14.14 -0.37
N ARG A 153 -4.62 -15.22 0.33
CA ARG A 153 -3.70 -16.03 1.12
C ARG A 153 -3.40 -17.24 0.25
N ARG A 154 -2.13 -17.41 -0.16
CA ARG A 154 -1.63 -18.48 -1.07
C ARG A 154 -2.54 -19.71 -1.05
N ARG A 155 -3.40 -19.88 -2.05
CA ARG A 155 -4.01 -21.18 -2.33
C ARG A 155 -2.87 -22.10 -2.78
N GLY A 156 -2.54 -23.07 -1.94
CA GLY A 156 -1.60 -24.12 -2.30
C GLY A 156 -2.11 -24.88 -3.54
N PRO A 157 -1.20 -25.51 -4.31
CA PRO A 157 -1.57 -26.32 -5.47
C PRO A 157 -2.34 -27.57 -5.00
N GLY A 158 -3.65 -27.44 -4.82
CA GLY A 158 -4.53 -28.52 -4.38
C GLY A 158 -6.03 -28.24 -4.55
N ASP A 159 -6.42 -26.98 -4.75
CA ASP A 159 -7.83 -26.56 -4.70
C ASP A 159 -8.50 -26.46 -6.09
N ARG A 160 -8.07 -27.28 -7.06
CA ARG A 160 -8.80 -27.42 -8.33
C ARG A 160 -10.06 -28.25 -8.05
N LEU A 161 -11.21 -27.59 -7.96
CA LEU A 161 -12.49 -28.27 -8.11
C LEU A 161 -12.48 -29.05 -9.44
N PRO A 162 -12.81 -30.35 -9.46
CA PRO A 162 -12.88 -31.09 -10.71
C PRO A 162 -14.00 -30.52 -11.59
N PRO A 163 -13.83 -30.50 -12.93
CA PRO A 163 -14.90 -30.12 -13.82
C PRO A 163 -16.08 -31.08 -13.63
N VAL A 164 -17.27 -30.52 -13.42
CA VAL A 164 -18.53 -31.27 -13.40
C VAL A 164 -18.66 -32.00 -14.73
N ARG A 165 -18.44 -33.31 -14.73
CA ARG A 165 -18.71 -34.17 -15.89
C ARG A 165 -20.21 -34.10 -16.15
N ALA A 166 -20.59 -33.49 -17.26
CA ALA A 166 -21.89 -33.70 -17.86
C ALA A 166 -22.03 -35.21 -18.16
N GLN A 167 -22.79 -35.92 -17.33
CA GLN A 167 -23.21 -37.28 -17.66
C GLN A 167 -24.16 -37.19 -18.85
N ARG A 168 -23.65 -37.56 -20.02
CA ARG A 168 -24.48 -38.01 -21.14
C ARG A 168 -25.26 -39.24 -20.67
N ILE A 169 -26.55 -39.07 -20.42
CA ILE A 169 -27.48 -40.20 -20.36
C ILE A 169 -27.88 -40.47 -21.80
N SER A 170 -27.34 -41.56 -22.35
CA SER A 170 -27.82 -42.21 -23.55
C SER A 170 -28.65 -43.40 -23.10
N THR A 171 -29.96 -43.39 -23.36
CA THR A 171 -30.76 -44.59 -23.63
C THR A 171 -31.94 -44.18 -24.48
#